data_AF-A0A524LBC8-F1
#
_entry.id   AF-A0A524LBC8-F1
#
_cell.length_a   1.000
_cell.length_b   1.000
_cell.length_c   1.000
_cell.angle_alpha   90.00
_cell.angle_beta   90.00
_cell.angle_gamma   90.00
#
_symmetry.space_group_name_H-M   'P 1'
#
loop_
_entity.id
_entity.type
_entity.pdbx_description
1 polymer ?
#
loop_
_entity_poly.entity_id
_entity_poly.type
_entity_poly.pdbx_seq_one_letter_code
_entity_poly.pdbx_strand_id
1 'polypeptide(L)'
;MSLRSEESLLMKEKVELETKEAKLRKNNPKAKLSEKDHSRLDEINTLLKKKIISVTMTQSLVNHIDELVKNRVGRSRAQLIEDSVRWFLDFTVFRWNERGIYVNTSRSAFESEAMSSLFFSKLTPTNQYELGQTAGSQAPVGDVVRLHHGLDPTDAGSYDMVLRLLQDNGWGSITYNDHGLIVIGSPFYPAPFIRGYFESLLKVKLEVVETNVKENVALQIVK
;
A
#
# COMPACT_ATOMS: atom_id res chain seq x y z
N MET A 1 9.65 0.31 -1.02
CA MET A 1 8.43 -0.52 -0.94
C MET A 1 8.19 -0.86 0.52
N SER A 2 6.95 -0.83 1.02
CA SER A 2 6.65 -1.26 2.41
C SER A 2 6.96 -2.76 2.55
N LEU A 3 7.51 -3.15 3.70
CA LEU A 3 7.79 -4.56 4.02
C LEU A 3 6.53 -5.43 3.96
N ARG A 4 5.36 -4.85 4.24
CA ARG A 4 4.06 -5.55 4.15
C ARG A 4 3.70 -5.91 2.72
N SER A 5 3.97 -4.99 1.79
CA SER A 5 3.68 -5.18 0.37
C SER A 5 4.59 -6.27 -0.22
N GLU A 6 5.87 -6.25 0.13
CA GLU A 6 6.84 -7.28 -0.27
C GLU A 6 6.46 -8.66 0.25
N GLU A 7 6.12 -8.79 1.54
CA GLU A 7 5.69 -10.07 2.10
C GLU A 7 4.38 -10.58 1.48
N SER A 8 3.42 -9.69 1.21
CA SER A 8 2.15 -10.06 0.58
C SER A 8 2.36 -10.62 -0.83
N LEU A 9 3.25 -9.99 -1.61
CA LEU A 9 3.65 -10.49 -2.93
C LEU A 9 4.32 -11.86 -2.84
N LEU A 10 5.27 -12.03 -1.92
CA LEU A 10 5.94 -13.31 -1.70
C LEU A 10 4.97 -14.41 -1.26
N MET A 11 4.00 -14.09 -0.41
CA MET A 11 2.96 -15.03 0.03
C MET A 11 2.03 -15.44 -1.13
N LYS A 12 1.64 -14.50 -1.99
CA LYS A 12 0.83 -14.80 -3.18
C LYS A 12 1.60 -15.69 -4.16
N GLU A 13 2.85 -15.35 -4.46
CA GLU A 13 3.73 -16.14 -5.33
C GLU A 13 3.94 -17.56 -4.77
N LYS A 14 4.16 -17.67 -3.46
CA LYS A 14 4.25 -18.96 -2.77
C LYS A 14 3.00 -19.82 -2.99
N VAL A 15 1.82 -19.26 -2.76
CA VAL A 15 0.55 -19.98 -2.92
C VAL A 15 0.35 -20.44 -4.37
N GLU A 16 0.72 -19.61 -5.35
CA GLU A 16 0.66 -19.96 -6.77
C GLU A 16 1.58 -21.14 -7.12
N LEU A 17 2.82 -21.12 -6.62
CA LEU A 17 3.80 -22.19 -6.82
C LEU A 17 3.36 -23.50 -6.13
N GLU A 18 2.88 -23.43 -4.88
CA GLU A 18 2.35 -24.59 -4.15
C GLU A 18 1.12 -25.18 -4.86
N THR A 19 0.23 -24.33 -5.38
CA THR A 19 -0.95 -24.76 -6.14
C THR A 19 -0.54 -25.42 -7.47
N LYS A 20 0.48 -24.88 -8.15
CA LYS A 20 1.04 -25.46 -9.37
C LYS A 20 1.62 -26.84 -9.09
N GLU A 21 2.38 -27.00 -8.01
CA GLU A 21 2.92 -28.29 -7.58
C GLU A 21 1.80 -29.29 -7.26
N ALA A 22 0.78 -28.87 -6.51
CA ALA A 22 -0.36 -29.72 -6.16
C ALA A 22 -1.11 -30.22 -7.41
N LYS A 23 -1.30 -29.35 -8.42
CA LYS A 23 -1.92 -29.74 -9.70
C LYS A 23 -1.06 -30.72 -10.49
N LEU A 24 0.26 -30.54 -10.51
CA LEU A 24 1.19 -31.47 -11.17
C LEU A 24 1.13 -32.86 -10.52
N ARG A 25 1.19 -32.90 -9.19
CA ARG A 25 1.12 -34.17 -8.42
C ARG A 25 -0.22 -34.88 -8.55
N LYS A 26 -1.32 -34.14 -8.73
CA LYS A 26 -2.66 -34.71 -8.98
C LYS A 26 -2.73 -35.47 -10.32
N ASN A 27 -2.02 -34.99 -11.34
CA ASN A 27 -2.00 -35.61 -12.67
C ASN A 27 -0.92 -36.69 -12.81
N ASN A 28 0.19 -36.55 -12.09
CA ASN A 28 1.25 -37.54 -12.03
C ASN A 28 1.95 -37.45 -10.65
N PRO A 29 1.83 -38.48 -9.79
CA PRO A 29 2.40 -38.45 -8.43
C PRO A 29 3.92 -38.21 -8.37
N LYS A 30 4.65 -38.46 -9.47
CA LYS A 30 6.09 -38.24 -9.58
C LYS A 30 6.47 -36.92 -10.26
N ALA A 31 5.50 -36.14 -10.76
CA ALA A 31 5.78 -34.84 -11.36
C ALA A 31 6.23 -33.86 -10.29
N LYS A 32 7.32 -33.14 -10.58
CA LYS A 32 7.87 -32.08 -9.74
C LYS A 32 7.72 -30.74 -10.45
N LEU A 33 7.80 -29.66 -9.68
CA LEU A 33 8.01 -28.32 -10.24
C LEU A 33 9.26 -28.30 -11.11
N SER A 34 9.33 -27.32 -12.02
CA SER A 34 10.58 -27.05 -12.72
C SER A 34 11.67 -26.69 -11.71
N GLU A 35 12.93 -26.96 -12.03
CA GLU A 35 14.06 -26.66 -11.14
C GLU A 35 14.08 -25.18 -10.73
N LYS A 36 13.78 -24.28 -11.69
CA LYS A 36 13.63 -22.84 -11.45
C LYS A 36 12.52 -22.51 -10.45
N ASP A 37 11.33 -23.10 -10.62
CA ASP A 37 10.20 -22.86 -9.73
C ASP A 37 10.46 -23.41 -8.32
N HIS A 38 11.17 -24.53 -8.23
CA HIS A 38 11.53 -25.15 -6.95
C HIS A 38 12.54 -24.30 -6.18
N SER A 39 13.61 -23.84 -6.85
CA SER A 39 14.58 -22.92 -6.24
C SER A 39 13.92 -21.63 -5.78
N ARG A 40 12.97 -21.10 -6.56
CA ARG A 40 12.23 -19.89 -6.19
C ARG A 40 11.35 -20.12 -4.97
N LEU A 41 10.66 -21.26 -4.88
CA LEU A 41 9.85 -21.62 -3.72
C LEU A 41 10.72 -21.75 -2.43
N ASP A 42 11.90 -22.34 -2.54
CA ASP A 42 12.84 -22.46 -1.41
C ASP A 42 13.39 -21.11 -0.95
N GLU A 43 13.69 -20.21 -1.89
CA GLU A 43 14.08 -18.83 -1.60
C GLU A 43 12.97 -18.10 -0.84
N ILE A 44 11.72 -18.16 -1.34
CA ILE A 44 10.56 -17.53 -0.69
C ILE A 44 10.35 -18.12 0.72
N ASN A 45 10.46 -19.44 0.87
CA ASN A 45 10.36 -20.09 2.18
C ASN A 45 11.46 -19.62 3.16
N THR A 46 12.66 -19.36 2.65
CA THR A 46 13.77 -18.84 3.46
C THR A 46 13.50 -17.40 3.90
N LEU A 47 12.99 -16.55 2.99
CA LEU A 47 12.65 -15.16 3.28
C LEU A 47 11.50 -15.03 4.28
N LEU A 48 10.49 -15.90 4.18
CA LEU A 48 9.32 -15.90 5.07
C LEU A 48 9.55 -16.66 6.39
N LYS A 49 10.74 -17.22 6.60
CA LYS A 49 11.05 -18.01 7.79
C LYS A 49 11.06 -17.13 9.04
N LYS A 50 10.08 -17.31 9.92
CA LYS A 50 10.05 -16.65 11.23
C LYS A 50 11.18 -17.17 12.13
N LYS A 51 11.89 -16.25 12.79
CA LYS A 51 12.91 -16.55 13.80
C LYS A 51 12.45 -16.06 15.17
N ILE A 52 12.76 -16.83 16.21
CA ILE A 52 12.49 -16.43 17.59
C ILE A 52 13.59 -15.46 18.03
N ILE A 53 13.19 -14.28 18.48
CA ILE A 53 14.08 -13.27 19.04
C ILE A 53 13.57 -12.98 20.46
N SER A 54 14.48 -12.95 21.44
CA SER A 54 14.15 -12.56 22.81
C SER A 54 14.50 -11.09 23.02
N VAL A 55 13.59 -10.32 23.60
CA VAL A 55 13.76 -8.90 23.90
C VAL A 55 13.30 -8.61 25.33
N THR A 56 13.99 -7.71 26.02
CA THR A 56 13.60 -7.24 27.35
C THR A 56 12.82 -5.95 27.22
N MET A 57 11.69 -5.84 27.92
CA MET A 57 10.80 -4.67 27.91
C MET A 57 10.35 -4.33 29.33
N THR A 58 9.98 -3.07 29.57
CA THR A 58 9.46 -2.66 30.88
C THR A 58 8.10 -3.30 31.13
N GLN A 59 7.81 -3.63 32.40
CA GLN A 59 6.53 -4.25 32.78
C GLN A 59 5.32 -3.38 32.39
N SER A 60 5.45 -2.06 32.50
CA SER A 60 4.41 -1.12 32.08
C SER A 60 4.07 -1.25 30.60
N LEU A 61 5.07 -1.39 29.73
CA LEU A 61 4.85 -1.56 28.29
C LEU A 61 4.23 -2.92 27.99
N VAL A 62 4.68 -3.98 28.66
CA VAL A 62 4.07 -5.33 28.54
C VAL A 62 2.59 -5.30 28.93
N ASN A 63 2.26 -4.66 30.05
CA ASN A 63 0.87 -4.53 30.51
C ASN A 63 0.01 -3.77 29.49
N HIS A 64 0.55 -2.72 28.87
CA HIS A 64 -0.19 -1.97 27.86
C HIS A 64 -0.43 -2.80 26.58
N ILE A 65 0.56 -3.58 26.14
CA ILE A 65 0.38 -4.51 25.02
C ILE A 65 -0.70 -5.56 25.37
N ASP A 66 -0.73 -6.05 26.60
CA ASP A 66 -1.76 -6.99 27.05
C ASP A 66 -3.16 -6.40 27.02
N GLU A 67 -3.31 -5.14 27.43
CA GLU A 67 -4.59 -4.42 27.33
C GLU A 67 -5.05 -4.32 25.87
N LEU A 68 -4.15 -3.99 24.94
CA LEU A 68 -4.47 -3.92 23.51
C LEU A 68 -4.92 -5.28 22.94
N VAL A 69 -4.27 -6.38 23.35
CA VAL A 69 -4.70 -7.74 22.95
C VAL A 69 -6.06 -8.07 23.56
N LYS A 70 -6.28 -7.76 24.85
CA LYS A 70 -7.56 -7.97 25.53
C LYS A 70 -8.70 -7.20 24.85
N ASN A 71 -8.40 -5.98 24.40
CA ASN A 71 -9.33 -5.12 23.67
C ASN A 71 -9.45 -5.50 22.18
N ARG A 72 -8.85 -6.61 21.74
CA ARG A 72 -8.87 -7.12 20.36
C ARG A 72 -8.29 -6.16 19.32
N VAL A 73 -7.43 -5.23 19.73
CA VAL A 73 -6.68 -4.36 18.81
C VAL A 73 -5.65 -5.18 18.02
N GLY A 74 -5.05 -6.19 18.65
CA GLY A 74 -4.20 -7.18 17.99
C GLY A 74 -4.50 -8.60 18.47
N ARG A 75 -4.17 -9.62 17.67
CA ARG A 75 -4.46 -11.03 17.99
C ARG A 75 -3.51 -11.60 19.04
N SER A 76 -2.29 -11.06 19.13
CA SER A 76 -1.27 -11.49 20.09
C SER A 76 -0.20 -10.42 20.30
N ARG A 77 0.56 -10.55 21.39
CA ARG A 77 1.75 -9.69 21.67
C ARG A 77 2.74 -9.74 20.51
N ALA A 78 3.04 -10.94 20.02
CA ALA A 78 4.00 -11.15 18.95
C ALA A 78 3.57 -10.41 17.67
N GLN A 79 2.29 -10.50 17.30
CA GLN A 79 1.76 -9.78 16.15
C GLN A 79 1.90 -8.25 16.32
N LEU A 80 1.51 -7.71 17.49
CA LEU A 80 1.59 -6.26 17.73
C LEU A 80 3.02 -5.73 17.68
N ILE A 81 3.98 -6.50 18.21
CA ILE A 81 5.40 -6.14 18.16
C ILE A 81 5.92 -6.21 16.72
N GLU A 82 5.62 -7.29 16.00
CA GLU A 82 6.00 -7.49 14.59
C GLU A 82 5.45 -6.34 13.72
N ASP A 83 4.17 -5.99 13.90
CA ASP A 83 3.54 -4.87 13.21
C ASP A 83 4.20 -3.53 13.59
N SER A 84 4.46 -3.29 14.87
CA SER A 84 5.10 -2.04 15.32
C SER A 84 6.50 -1.85 14.72
N VAL A 85 7.30 -2.91 14.63
CA VAL A 85 8.62 -2.86 13.99
C VAL A 85 8.49 -2.63 12.49
N ARG A 86 7.51 -3.25 11.81
CA ARG A 86 7.24 -2.96 10.40
C ARG A 86 6.89 -1.49 10.17
N TRP A 87 5.98 -0.92 10.97
CA TRP A 87 5.60 0.49 10.86
C TRP A 87 6.79 1.42 11.10
N PHE A 88 7.64 1.09 12.07
CA PHE A 88 8.87 1.84 12.33
C PHE A 88 9.78 1.92 11.09
N LEU A 89 9.87 0.85 10.32
CA LEU A 89 10.66 0.78 9.10
C LEU A 89 9.96 1.45 7.91
N ASP A 90 8.69 1.13 7.69
CA ASP A 90 7.88 1.60 6.55
C ASP A 90 7.71 3.13 6.56
N PHE A 91 7.45 3.72 7.73
CA PHE A 91 7.37 5.17 7.89
C PHE A 91 8.72 5.85 8.11
N THR A 92 9.81 5.09 7.97
CA THR A 92 11.19 5.53 8.23
C THR A 92 11.31 6.34 9.52
N VAL A 93 10.69 5.86 10.61
CA VAL A 93 10.61 6.56 11.91
C VAL A 93 12.00 6.85 12.46
N PHE A 94 12.99 5.99 12.18
CA PHE A 94 14.40 6.21 12.52
C PHE A 94 15.02 7.45 11.86
N ARG A 95 14.40 8.04 10.83
CA ARG A 95 14.83 9.30 10.20
C ARG A 95 14.15 10.53 10.78
N TRP A 96 13.11 10.34 11.61
CA TRP A 96 12.36 11.45 12.19
C TRP A 96 13.25 12.19 13.18
N ASN A 97 13.18 13.51 13.12
CA ASN A 97 13.94 14.38 14.00
C ASN A 97 13.12 15.63 14.33
N GLU A 98 13.65 16.50 15.18
CA GLU A 98 13.00 17.76 15.57
C GLU A 98 12.57 18.63 14.38
N ARG A 99 13.24 18.50 13.22
CA ARG A 99 12.96 19.29 12.02
C ARG A 99 11.88 18.67 11.14
N GLY A 100 11.46 17.43 11.38
CA GLY A 100 10.32 16.85 10.68
C GLY A 100 10.26 15.33 10.61
N ILE A 101 9.09 14.88 10.16
CA ILE A 101 8.79 13.50 9.78
C ILE A 101 9.20 13.32 8.32
N TYR A 102 9.95 12.27 8.03
CA TYR A 102 10.35 11.91 6.68
C TYR A 102 9.86 10.51 6.37
N VAL A 103 9.24 10.34 5.20
CA VAL A 103 8.86 9.05 4.63
C VAL A 103 9.54 8.95 3.27
N ASN A 104 10.43 7.96 3.10
CA ASN A 104 11.35 7.86 1.97
C ASN A 104 12.23 9.11 1.80
N THR A 105 12.03 9.87 0.72
CA THR A 105 12.74 11.12 0.36
C THR A 105 11.92 12.37 0.65
N SER A 106 10.69 12.22 1.16
CA SER A 106 9.74 13.30 1.31
C SER A 106 9.53 13.65 2.77
N ARG A 107 9.48 14.95 3.07
CA ARG A 107 9.00 15.43 4.36
C ARG A 107 7.48 15.29 4.37
N SER A 108 6.96 14.65 5.40
CA SER A 108 5.53 14.37 5.54
C SER A 108 4.98 15.01 6.81
N ALA A 109 3.65 15.18 6.84
CA ALA A 109 2.90 15.56 8.02
C ALA A 109 1.70 14.62 8.14
N PHE A 110 1.25 14.35 9.36
CA PHE A 110 -0.03 13.68 9.58
C PHE A 110 -1.14 14.71 9.55
N GLU A 111 -2.11 14.50 8.67
CA GLU A 111 -3.27 15.37 8.51
C GLU A 111 -4.53 14.68 9.05
N SER A 112 -5.35 15.44 9.77
CA SER A 112 -6.67 14.96 10.21
C SER A 112 -7.65 14.97 9.04
N GLU A 113 -8.33 13.84 8.81
CA GLU A 113 -9.39 13.71 7.81
C GLU A 113 -10.48 14.78 7.97
N ALA A 114 -10.85 15.09 9.22
CA ALA A 114 -11.86 16.10 9.52
C ALA A 114 -11.40 17.51 9.10
N MET A 115 -10.12 17.81 9.25
CA MET A 115 -9.55 19.09 8.80
C MET A 115 -9.47 19.15 7.28
N SER A 116 -8.97 18.10 6.64
CA SER A 116 -8.92 17.98 5.17
C SER A 116 -10.32 18.18 4.58
N SER A 117 -11.31 17.44 5.10
CA SER A 117 -12.71 17.56 4.69
C SER A 117 -13.25 18.99 4.80
N LEU A 118 -12.91 19.70 5.89
CA LEU A 118 -13.30 21.10 6.07
C LEU A 118 -12.68 22.00 4.99
N PHE A 119 -11.39 21.84 4.67
CA PHE A 119 -10.73 22.61 3.62
C PHE A 119 -11.36 22.36 2.26
N PHE A 120 -11.56 21.09 1.90
CA PHE A 120 -12.16 20.71 0.63
C PHE A 120 -13.63 21.18 0.52
N SER A 121 -14.37 21.26 1.64
CA SER A 121 -15.74 21.79 1.65
C SER A 121 -15.85 23.26 1.22
N LYS A 122 -14.75 24.02 1.27
CA LYS A 122 -14.70 25.42 0.82
C LYS A 122 -14.39 25.58 -0.66
N LEU A 123 -14.07 24.49 -1.35
CA LEU A 123 -13.72 24.47 -2.76
C LEU A 123 -14.89 23.93 -3.58
N THR A 124 -15.13 24.53 -4.75
CA THR A 124 -16.03 23.94 -5.75
C THR A 124 -15.41 22.65 -6.31
N PRO A 125 -16.21 21.70 -6.83
CA PRO A 125 -15.66 20.49 -7.45
C PRO A 125 -14.61 20.76 -8.54
N THR A 126 -14.77 21.83 -9.33
CA THR A 126 -13.78 22.28 -10.32
C THR A 126 -12.47 22.69 -9.67
N ASN A 127 -12.51 23.52 -8.62
CA ASN A 127 -11.31 23.95 -7.91
C ASN A 127 -10.61 22.76 -7.22
N GLN A 128 -11.39 21.80 -6.69
CA GLN A 128 -10.83 20.56 -6.13
C GLN A 128 -10.09 19.76 -7.19
N TYR A 129 -10.65 19.63 -8.39
CA TYR A 129 -10.03 18.94 -9.52
C TYR A 129 -8.74 19.63 -10.00
N GLU A 130 -8.76 20.95 -10.19
CA GLU A 130 -7.56 21.73 -10.61
C GLU A 130 -6.44 21.67 -9.55
N LEU A 131 -6.82 21.75 -8.27
CA LEU A 131 -5.88 21.54 -7.17
C LEU A 131 -5.29 20.13 -7.19
N GLY A 132 -6.13 19.12 -7.47
CA GLY A 132 -5.71 17.74 -7.69
C GLY A 132 -4.70 17.63 -8.82
N GLN A 133 -4.96 18.24 -9.97
CA GLN A 133 -4.02 18.24 -11.11
C GLN A 133 -2.67 18.86 -10.77
N THR A 134 -2.70 19.97 -10.03
CA THR A 134 -1.46 20.64 -9.60
C THR A 134 -0.68 19.73 -8.65
N ALA A 135 -1.36 19.20 -7.63
CA ALA A 135 -0.74 18.33 -6.62
C ALA A 135 -0.21 17.01 -7.22
N GLY A 136 -0.94 16.38 -8.14
CA GLY A 136 -0.52 15.14 -8.79
C GLY A 136 0.68 15.32 -9.71
N SER A 137 0.80 16.48 -10.37
CA SER A 137 1.98 16.81 -11.19
C SER A 137 3.28 16.95 -10.38
N GLN A 138 3.16 17.24 -9.08
CA GLN A 138 4.27 17.41 -8.13
C GLN A 138 4.29 16.28 -7.08
N ALA A 139 3.60 15.17 -7.35
CA ALA A 139 3.40 14.10 -6.39
C ALA A 139 4.73 13.45 -5.97
N PRO A 140 5.08 13.46 -4.67
CA PRO A 140 6.33 12.85 -4.21
C PRO A 140 6.38 11.33 -4.45
N VAL A 141 5.23 10.66 -4.53
CA VAL A 141 5.13 9.25 -4.93
C VAL A 141 5.74 9.03 -6.33
N GLY A 142 5.57 9.97 -7.26
CA GLY A 142 6.18 9.89 -8.59
C GLY A 142 7.71 9.88 -8.53
N ASP A 143 8.30 10.68 -7.64
CA ASP A 143 9.76 10.70 -7.43
C ASP A 143 10.24 9.40 -6.78
N VAL A 144 9.47 8.84 -5.84
CA VAL A 144 9.80 7.53 -5.24
C VAL A 144 9.85 6.43 -6.32
N VAL A 145 8.85 6.40 -7.20
CA VAL A 145 8.80 5.42 -8.31
C VAL A 145 10.00 5.56 -9.25
N ARG A 146 10.38 6.80 -9.61
CA ARG A 146 11.53 7.05 -10.49
C ARG A 146 12.87 6.75 -9.81
N LEU A 147 13.11 7.34 -8.65
CA LEU A 147 14.45 7.35 -8.03
C LEU A 147 14.78 6.05 -7.28
N HIS A 148 13.79 5.40 -6.68
CA HIS A 148 14.02 4.18 -5.91
C HIS A 148 13.71 2.90 -6.67
N HIS A 149 12.87 2.97 -7.70
CA HIS A 149 12.42 1.79 -8.43
C HIS A 149 12.80 1.80 -9.91
N GLY A 150 13.32 2.92 -10.44
CA GLY A 150 13.76 3.02 -11.83
C GLY A 150 12.62 2.86 -12.85
N LEU A 151 11.38 3.14 -12.43
CA LEU A 151 10.17 3.05 -13.26
C LEU A 151 9.62 4.45 -13.54
N ASP A 152 8.81 4.61 -14.59
CA ASP A 152 8.06 5.84 -14.81
C ASP A 152 6.62 5.68 -14.28
N PRO A 153 6.11 6.58 -13.40
CA PRO A 153 4.72 6.52 -12.91
C PRO A 153 3.67 6.69 -14.01
N THR A 154 4.06 7.12 -15.22
CA THR A 154 3.17 7.26 -16.38
C THR A 154 3.03 5.99 -17.20
N ASP A 155 3.93 5.02 -17.01
CA ASP A 155 3.86 3.71 -17.65
C ASP A 155 2.78 2.85 -17.01
N ALA A 156 1.89 2.26 -17.80
CA ALA A 156 0.81 1.39 -17.29
C ALA A 156 1.32 0.21 -16.43
N GLY A 157 2.54 -0.28 -16.70
CA GLY A 157 3.19 -1.33 -15.92
C GLY A 157 3.56 -0.92 -14.49
N SER A 158 3.57 0.38 -14.17
CA SER A 158 3.90 0.90 -12.85
C SER A 158 2.68 1.36 -12.04
N TYR A 159 1.48 1.39 -12.63
CA TYR A 159 0.28 1.96 -11.98
C TYR A 159 -0.07 1.25 -10.68
N ASP A 160 -0.02 -0.08 -10.67
CA ASP A 160 -0.25 -0.87 -9.46
C ASP A 160 0.71 -0.47 -8.32
N MET A 161 1.97 -0.20 -8.64
CA MET A 161 2.94 0.28 -7.67
C MET A 161 2.63 1.70 -7.17
N VAL A 162 2.31 2.63 -8.07
CA VAL A 162 1.93 4.01 -7.73
C VAL A 162 0.72 4.01 -6.78
N LEU A 163 -0.32 3.26 -7.14
CA LEU A 163 -1.56 3.17 -6.37
C LEU A 163 -1.33 2.53 -4.99
N ARG A 164 -0.46 1.52 -4.90
CA ARG A 164 -0.07 0.95 -3.59
C ARG A 164 0.68 1.94 -2.71
N LEU A 165 1.61 2.71 -3.27
CA LEU A 165 2.32 3.74 -2.50
C LEU A 165 1.34 4.79 -1.96
N LEU A 166 0.30 5.16 -2.72
CA LEU A 166 -0.74 6.07 -2.25
C LEU A 166 -1.58 5.45 -1.14
N GLN A 167 -1.95 4.17 -1.27
CA GLN A 167 -2.63 3.42 -0.21
C GLN A 167 -1.78 3.36 1.09
N ASP A 168 -0.48 3.09 0.97
CA ASP A 168 0.45 3.07 2.11
C ASP A 168 0.56 4.44 2.80
N ASN A 169 0.31 5.53 2.06
CA ASN A 169 0.23 6.89 2.59
C ASN A 169 -1.19 7.28 3.08
N GLY A 170 -2.11 6.33 3.19
CA GLY A 170 -3.41 6.54 3.82
C GLY A 170 -4.48 7.18 2.92
N TRP A 171 -4.34 7.10 1.59
CA TRP A 171 -5.32 7.68 0.65
C TRP A 171 -6.67 6.95 0.64
N GLY A 172 -6.73 5.73 1.19
CA GLY A 172 -7.86 4.82 1.16
C GLY A 172 -7.42 3.42 0.73
N SER A 173 -8.35 2.47 0.74
CA SER A 173 -8.13 1.12 0.20
C SER A 173 -8.28 1.14 -1.32
N ILE A 174 -7.19 0.95 -2.06
CA ILE A 174 -7.16 1.11 -3.51
C ILE A 174 -7.07 -0.27 -4.18
N THR A 175 -7.97 -0.49 -5.14
CA THR A 175 -7.93 -1.65 -6.04
C THR A 175 -7.87 -1.17 -7.48
N TYR A 176 -7.11 -1.91 -8.29
CA TYR A 176 -6.91 -1.64 -9.72
C TYR A 176 -7.03 -2.94 -10.49
N ASN A 177 -7.75 -2.92 -11.61
CA ASN A 177 -7.93 -4.10 -12.46
C ASN A 177 -7.39 -3.90 -13.88
N ASP A 178 -7.26 -5.01 -14.61
CA ASP A 178 -6.72 -5.04 -15.97
C ASP A 178 -7.57 -4.26 -17.00
N HIS A 179 -8.82 -3.93 -16.65
CA HIS A 179 -9.71 -3.13 -17.48
C HIS A 179 -9.53 -1.62 -17.27
N GLY A 180 -8.61 -1.20 -16.41
CA GLY A 180 -8.35 0.21 -16.14
C GLY A 180 -9.27 0.84 -15.10
N LEU A 181 -10.04 0.04 -14.36
CA LEU A 181 -10.90 0.54 -13.29
C LEU A 181 -10.11 0.65 -11.98
N ILE A 182 -10.12 1.83 -11.38
CA ILE A 182 -9.57 2.11 -10.07
C ILE A 182 -10.74 2.32 -9.10
N VAL A 183 -10.78 1.56 -8.01
CA VAL A 183 -11.78 1.72 -6.93
C VAL A 183 -11.07 2.00 -5.63
N ILE A 184 -11.46 3.11 -4.99
CA ILE A 184 -10.93 3.58 -3.71
C ILE A 184 -12.04 3.50 -2.68
N GLY A 185 -11.89 2.60 -1.71
CA GLY A 185 -12.77 2.50 -0.54
C GLY A 185 -12.27 3.35 0.61
N SER A 186 -13.20 4.00 1.31
CA SER A 186 -12.90 4.95 2.40
C SER A 186 -11.85 5.99 1.99
N PRO A 187 -12.10 6.76 0.89
CA PRO A 187 -11.14 7.71 0.36
C PRO A 187 -10.91 8.87 1.34
N PHE A 188 -9.65 9.24 1.55
CA PHE A 188 -9.30 10.38 2.40
C PHE A 188 -9.62 11.74 1.72
N TYR A 189 -9.53 11.79 0.39
CA TYR A 189 -9.77 12.99 -0.42
C TYR A 189 -11.06 12.87 -1.24
N PRO A 190 -11.70 14.00 -1.62
CA PRO A 190 -12.91 13.96 -2.44
C PRO A 190 -12.62 13.51 -3.88
N ALA A 191 -13.61 12.89 -4.52
CA ALA A 191 -13.49 12.32 -5.86
C ALA A 191 -12.93 13.27 -6.93
N PRO A 192 -13.34 14.56 -7.00
CA PRO A 192 -12.80 15.49 -7.99
C PRO A 192 -11.30 15.71 -7.84
N PHE A 193 -10.81 15.86 -6.60
CA PHE A 193 -9.38 16.01 -6.31
C PHE A 193 -8.60 14.75 -6.69
N ILE A 194 -9.07 13.58 -6.26
CA ILE A 194 -8.44 12.29 -6.59
C ILE A 194 -8.32 12.13 -8.10
N ARG A 195 -9.39 12.42 -8.85
CA ARG A 195 -9.39 12.35 -10.31
C ARG A 195 -8.30 13.24 -10.90
N GLY A 196 -8.26 14.53 -10.52
CA GLY A 196 -7.24 15.45 -11.03
C GLY A 196 -5.82 15.01 -10.69
N TYR A 197 -5.63 14.50 -9.47
CA TYR A 197 -4.34 13.99 -9.01
C TYR A 197 -3.88 12.78 -9.83
N PHE A 198 -4.74 11.78 -10.03
CA PHE A 198 -4.38 10.57 -10.78
C PHE A 198 -4.17 10.87 -12.27
N GLU A 199 -5.01 11.70 -12.90
CA GLU A 199 -4.83 12.09 -14.30
C GLU A 199 -3.49 12.78 -14.55
N SER A 200 -3.06 13.65 -13.63
CA SER A 200 -1.80 14.39 -13.76
C SER A 200 -0.56 13.56 -13.41
N LEU A 201 -0.64 12.71 -12.39
CA LEU A 201 0.44 11.81 -11.96
C LEU A 201 0.69 10.69 -12.97
N LEU A 202 -0.37 10.00 -13.42
CA LEU A 202 -0.29 8.85 -14.32
C LEU A 202 -0.30 9.24 -15.80
N LYS A 203 -0.58 10.52 -16.13
CA LYS A 203 -0.75 11.04 -17.50
C LYS A 203 -1.83 10.30 -18.30
N VAL A 204 -2.95 10.04 -17.65
CA VAL A 204 -4.14 9.40 -18.25
C VAL A 204 -5.36 10.30 -18.17
N LYS A 205 -6.43 9.92 -18.86
CA LYS A 205 -7.77 10.50 -18.67
C LYS A 205 -8.63 9.54 -17.85
N LEU A 206 -9.37 10.09 -16.90
CA LEU A 206 -10.24 9.34 -16.02
C LEU A 206 -11.68 9.82 -16.17
N GLU A 207 -12.61 8.88 -16.15
CA GLU A 207 -14.04 9.15 -16.00
C GLU A 207 -14.52 8.64 -14.64
N VAL A 208 -15.42 9.40 -14.02
CA VAL A 208 -16.05 8.98 -12.77
C VAL A 208 -17.12 7.96 -13.12
N VAL A 209 -17.02 6.78 -12.50
CA VAL A 209 -18.05 5.74 -12.61
C VAL A 209 -19.01 5.94 -11.44
N GLU A 210 -20.31 6.10 -11.73
CA GLU A 210 -21.32 6.17 -10.69
C GLU A 210 -21.31 4.88 -9.86
N THR A 211 -21.27 5.03 -8.54
CA THR A 211 -21.35 3.90 -7.62
C THR A 211 -22.56 4.07 -6.71
N ASN A 212 -23.17 2.94 -6.33
CA ASN A 212 -24.26 2.93 -5.35
C ASN A 212 -23.75 2.99 -3.89
N VAL A 213 -22.44 3.07 -3.68
CA VAL A 213 -21.79 3.04 -2.36
C VAL A 213 -21.19 4.41 -2.09
N LYS A 214 -21.78 5.17 -1.16
CA LYS A 214 -21.37 6.54 -0.84
C LYS A 214 -19.91 6.69 -0.41
N GLU A 215 -19.29 5.63 0.10
CA GLU A 215 -17.92 5.64 0.63
C GLU A 215 -16.86 5.18 -0.38
N ASN A 216 -17.23 5.05 -1.66
CA ASN A 216 -16.31 4.60 -2.71
C ASN A 216 -16.17 5.65 -3.82
N VAL A 217 -14.95 5.80 -4.31
CA VAL A 217 -14.64 6.52 -5.56
C VAL A 217 -14.21 5.52 -6.61
N ALA A 218 -14.92 5.49 -7.74
CA ALA A 218 -14.57 4.64 -8.88
C ALA A 218 -14.20 5.52 -10.08
N LEU A 219 -13.03 5.24 -10.66
CA LEU A 219 -12.44 5.99 -11.77
C LEU A 219 -12.03 5.02 -12.88
N GLN A 220 -12.51 5.25 -14.09
CA GLN A 220 -12.19 4.44 -15.27
C GLN A 220 -11.15 5.16 -16.13
N ILE A 221 -10.03 4.50 -16.43
CA ILE A 221 -9.08 4.99 -17.44
C ILE A 221 -9.73 4.92 -18.81
N VAL A 222 -9.80 6.08 -19.48
CA VAL A 222 -10.27 6.23 -20.86
C VAL A 222 -9.06 6.23 -21.78
N LYS A 223 -9.13 5.46 -22.85
CA LYS A 223 -8.10 5.40 -23.90
C LYS A 223 -8.22 6.56 -24.87
#